data_AF-A0A9P9CS28-F1
#
_entry.id   AF-A0A9P9CS28-F1
#
_cell.length_a   1.000
_cell.length_b   1.000
_cell.length_c   1.000
_cell.angle_alpha   90.00
_cell.angle_beta   90.00
_cell.angle_gamma   90.00
#
_symmetry.space_group_name_H-M   'P 1'
#
loop_
_entity.id
_entity.type
_entity.pdbx_description
1 polymer ?
#
loop_
_entity_poly.entity_id
_entity_poly.type
_entity_poly.pdbx_seq_one_letter_code
_entity_poly.pdbx_strand_id
1 'polypeptide(L)'
;MDVKSAAGPSSLQHVADQLPAYSEQAPIVKPLYTCMTLNKTDTLRLINCPPPTVSAIRDVILARWPKGLQKEKEYHGALEFQLRGLPWVDQGSNSVPARQLMLSILATFYQLGWTLVASTDITKKQEDKDSLFFRTGHSLPPKAQFFAISFNEGDKLRLIEAPAEIIKAVQGLLVDKTQKAEWKVDNVVYQFKVWVSSTRSLASLSHARHKS
;
A
#
# COMPACT_ATOMS: atom_id res chain seq x y z
N MET A 1 -27.05 -84.24 6.59
CA MET A 1 -28.22 -83.34 6.66
C MET A 1 -27.68 -81.93 6.85
N ASP A 2 -28.11 -81.04 5.96
CA ASP A 2 -28.15 -79.57 6.05
C ASP A 2 -26.87 -78.69 5.93
N VAL A 3 -26.75 -78.23 4.67
CA VAL A 3 -26.30 -76.97 4.05
C VAL A 3 -26.04 -75.70 4.91
N LYS A 4 -25.11 -74.88 4.37
CA LYS A 4 -24.95 -73.38 4.41
C LYS A 4 -23.80 -72.89 5.31
N SER A 5 -23.00 -71.87 4.98
CA SER A 5 -22.86 -70.94 3.85
C SER A 5 -21.53 -70.18 4.04
N ALA A 6 -20.90 -69.72 2.96
CA ALA A 6 -19.73 -68.84 2.98
C ALA A 6 -20.06 -67.41 3.41
N ALA A 7 -19.09 -66.70 4.01
CA ALA A 7 -18.89 -65.24 3.88
C ALA A 7 -17.46 -64.87 4.33
N GLY A 8 -16.80 -64.05 3.51
CA GLY A 8 -15.39 -63.66 3.61
C GLY A 8 -15.05 -62.55 4.62
N PRO A 9 -13.84 -61.97 4.49
CA PRO A 9 -13.08 -61.39 5.60
C PRO A 9 -13.42 -59.91 5.83
N SER A 10 -13.35 -59.44 7.08
CA SER A 10 -13.38 -58.01 7.37
C SER A 10 -12.63 -57.69 8.66
N SER A 11 -11.31 -57.89 8.63
CA SER A 11 -10.36 -57.40 9.63
C SER A 11 -10.13 -55.88 9.50
N LEU A 12 -11.17 -55.11 9.15
CA LEU A 12 -11.15 -53.65 9.03
C LEU A 12 -11.40 -52.93 10.37
N GLN A 13 -11.37 -53.63 11.50
CA GLN A 13 -11.60 -53.05 12.84
C GLN A 13 -10.33 -52.65 13.60
N HIS A 14 -9.13 -52.78 13.01
CA HIS A 14 -7.86 -52.46 13.71
C HIS A 14 -7.07 -51.28 13.13
N VAL A 15 -7.67 -50.43 12.28
CA VAL A 15 -6.99 -49.24 11.72
C VAL A 15 -7.61 -47.92 12.21
N ALA A 16 -8.65 -47.98 13.05
CA ALA A 16 -9.35 -46.78 13.54
C ALA A 16 -8.67 -46.08 14.74
N ASP A 17 -7.67 -46.70 15.37
CA ASP A 17 -7.07 -46.23 16.63
C ASP A 17 -5.70 -45.52 16.48
N GLN A 18 -5.33 -45.12 15.26
CA GLN A 18 -4.15 -44.26 15.05
C GLN A 18 -4.46 -43.11 14.10
N LEU A 19 -5.49 -42.34 14.40
CA LEU A 19 -5.55 -40.96 13.94
C LEU A 19 -4.64 -40.14 14.86
N PRO A 20 -3.67 -39.35 14.35
CA PRO A 20 -2.96 -38.40 15.19
C PRO A 20 -4.01 -37.50 15.83
N ALA A 21 -3.99 -37.39 17.15
CA ALA A 21 -4.82 -36.44 17.87
C ALA A 21 -4.64 -35.08 17.18
N TYR A 22 -5.70 -34.58 16.54
CA TYR A 22 -5.74 -33.19 16.13
C TYR A 22 -5.59 -32.39 17.42
N SER A 23 -4.40 -31.86 17.67
CA SER A 23 -4.19 -30.94 18.77
C SER A 23 -5.19 -29.82 18.60
N GLU A 24 -6.09 -29.68 19.58
CA GLU A 24 -7.10 -28.64 19.65
C GLU A 24 -6.43 -27.29 19.36
N GLN A 25 -6.89 -26.65 18.27
CA GLN A 25 -6.69 -25.24 17.93
C GLN A 25 -5.23 -24.77 17.95
N ALA A 26 -4.62 -24.66 16.76
CA ALA A 26 -3.49 -23.76 16.58
C ALA A 26 -3.82 -22.42 17.28
N PRO A 27 -2.92 -21.86 18.12
CA PRO A 27 -3.25 -20.70 18.92
C PRO A 27 -3.81 -19.62 18.00
N ILE A 28 -5.05 -19.21 18.25
CA ILE A 28 -5.68 -18.11 17.53
C ILE A 28 -4.90 -16.86 17.95
N VAL A 29 -3.81 -16.56 17.24
CA VAL A 29 -3.10 -15.30 17.41
C VAL A 29 -4.08 -14.21 16.98
N LYS A 30 -4.65 -13.52 17.96
CA LYS A 30 -5.56 -12.41 17.69
C LYS A 30 -4.79 -11.35 16.90
N PRO A 31 -5.34 -10.85 15.78
CA PRO A 31 -4.67 -9.81 15.02
C PRO A 31 -4.54 -8.55 15.87
N LEU A 32 -3.35 -7.97 15.87
CA LEU A 32 -3.13 -6.63 16.39
C LEU A 32 -3.51 -5.62 15.31
N TYR A 33 -3.96 -4.44 15.74
CA TYR A 33 -4.31 -3.34 14.85
C TYR A 33 -3.53 -2.11 15.23
N THR A 34 -2.99 -1.41 14.23
CA THR A 34 -2.33 -0.11 14.41
C THR A 34 -2.86 0.86 13.37
N CYS A 35 -2.80 2.14 13.70
CA CYS A 35 -3.15 3.22 12.78
C CYS A 35 -1.97 4.16 12.60
N MET A 36 -1.73 4.59 11.37
CA MET A 36 -0.79 5.64 11.03
C MET A 36 -1.56 6.79 10.39
N THR A 37 -1.35 8.02 10.87
CA THR A 37 -1.97 9.20 10.28
C THR A 37 -0.91 10.20 9.85
N LEU A 38 -1.15 10.87 8.73
CA LEU A 38 -0.40 12.03 8.30
C LEU A 38 -1.16 13.28 8.76
N ASN A 39 -0.51 14.14 9.54
CA ASN A 39 -1.15 15.28 10.20
C ASN A 39 -0.38 16.56 9.86
N LYS A 40 -1.12 17.65 9.74
CA LYS A 40 -0.63 18.97 9.34
C LYS A 40 0.16 18.89 8.04
N THR A 41 1.38 19.40 8.06
CA THR A 41 2.27 19.46 6.90
C THR A 41 3.52 18.59 7.07
N ASP A 42 3.78 18.11 8.29
CA ASP A 42 5.07 17.55 8.69
C ASP A 42 5.02 16.44 9.75
N THR A 43 3.85 16.07 10.26
CA THR A 43 3.74 15.16 11.40
C THR A 43 3.19 13.80 10.99
N LEU A 44 3.91 12.72 11.30
CA LEU A 44 3.44 11.34 11.21
C LEU A 44 3.09 10.85 12.61
N ARG A 45 1.89 10.32 12.80
CA ARG A 45 1.42 9.79 14.09
C ARG A 45 1.19 8.29 13.98
N LEU A 46 1.62 7.55 15.00
CA LEU A 46 1.36 6.13 15.18
C LEU A 46 0.49 5.91 16.42
N ILE A 47 -0.62 5.20 16.25
CA ILE A 47 -1.60 4.89 17.30
C ILE A 47 -1.65 3.37 17.48
N ASN A 48 -1.52 2.91 18.72
CA ASN A 48 -1.49 1.48 19.08
C ASN A 48 -0.41 0.68 18.33
N CYS A 49 0.74 1.30 18.08
CA CYS A 49 1.85 0.69 17.35
C CYS A 49 2.89 0.11 18.34
N PRO A 50 3.25 -1.19 18.24
CA PRO A 50 4.22 -1.79 19.14
C PRO A 50 5.62 -1.16 19.05
N PRO A 51 6.39 -1.10 20.15
CA PRO A 51 7.72 -0.47 20.17
C PRO A 51 8.69 -0.93 19.09
N PRO A 52 8.78 -2.23 18.72
CA PRO A 52 9.67 -2.66 17.64
C PRO A 52 9.29 -2.07 16.28
N THR A 53 7.99 -1.94 16.00
CA THR A 53 7.50 -1.32 14.75
C THR A 53 7.75 0.19 14.78
N VAL A 54 7.52 0.84 15.91
CA VAL A 54 7.86 2.26 16.13
C VAL A 54 9.34 2.54 15.84
N SER A 55 10.26 1.75 16.41
CA SER A 55 11.70 1.90 16.19
C SER A 55 12.06 1.73 14.72
N ALA A 56 11.51 0.72 14.05
CA ALA A 56 11.75 0.51 12.62
C ALA A 56 11.26 1.70 11.77
N ILE A 57 10.09 2.25 12.07
CA ILE A 57 9.58 3.44 11.36
C ILE A 57 10.46 4.67 11.61
N ARG A 58 10.96 4.85 12.84
CA ARG A 58 11.93 5.92 13.16
C ARG A 58 13.20 5.79 12.33
N ASP A 59 13.76 4.59 12.22
CA ASP A 59 14.97 4.33 11.44
C ASP A 59 14.75 4.63 9.95
N VAL A 60 13.58 4.25 9.42
CA VAL A 60 13.19 4.58 8.04
C VAL A 60 13.09 6.09 7.83
N ILE A 61 12.48 6.84 8.76
CA ILE A 61 12.41 8.30 8.67
C ILE A 61 13.81 8.91 8.62
N LEU A 62 14.70 8.49 9.51
CA LEU A 62 16.08 8.99 9.57
C LEU A 62 16.88 8.65 8.30
N ALA A 63 16.66 7.48 7.71
CA ALA A 63 17.36 7.03 6.52
C ALA A 63 16.82 7.64 5.22
N ARG A 64 15.50 7.88 5.13
CA ARG A 64 14.82 8.20 3.86
C ARG A 64 14.34 9.64 3.75
N TRP A 65 14.20 10.36 4.86
CA TRP A 65 13.81 11.77 4.81
C TRP A 65 15.06 12.68 4.86
N PRO A 66 15.43 13.37 3.75
CA PRO A 66 16.71 14.08 3.69
C PRO A 66 16.90 15.19 4.72
N LYS A 67 15.79 15.79 5.18
CA LYS A 67 15.83 16.86 6.20
C LYS A 67 15.84 16.30 7.63
N GLY A 68 15.58 15.01 7.80
CA GLY A 68 15.60 14.31 9.07
C GLY A 68 14.44 14.64 10.01
N LEU A 69 14.50 14.04 11.20
CA LEU A 69 13.51 14.19 12.26
C LEU A 69 13.71 15.52 13.01
N GLN A 70 12.62 16.26 13.23
CA GLN A 70 12.60 17.49 14.02
C GLN A 70 12.33 17.20 15.49
N LYS A 71 11.29 16.41 15.77
CA LYS A 71 10.84 16.11 17.13
C LYS A 71 10.15 14.77 17.19
N GLU A 72 10.27 14.11 18.32
CA GLU A 72 9.49 12.93 18.68
C GLU A 72 8.83 13.19 20.03
N LYS A 73 7.55 12.84 20.17
CA LYS A 73 6.82 13.03 21.43
C LYS A 73 5.63 12.08 21.52
N GLU A 74 5.25 11.77 22.75
CA GLU A 74 3.96 11.18 23.05
C GLU A 74 2.84 12.23 22.95
N TYR A 75 1.69 11.83 22.44
CA TYR A 75 0.50 12.66 22.27
C TYR A 75 -0.76 11.81 22.50
N HIS A 76 -1.37 11.94 23.68
CA HIS A 76 -2.60 11.24 24.06
C HIS A 76 -2.60 9.72 23.76
N GLY A 77 -1.53 9.01 24.16
CA GLY A 77 -1.39 7.56 23.91
C GLY A 77 -0.98 7.19 22.47
N ALA A 78 -0.65 8.17 21.64
CA ALA A 78 -0.04 8.00 20.34
C ALA A 78 1.40 8.53 20.33
N LEU A 79 2.23 8.06 19.41
CA LEU A 79 3.55 8.62 19.18
C LEU A 79 3.54 9.50 17.93
N GLU A 80 4.10 10.70 18.02
CA GLU A 80 4.25 11.62 16.90
C GLU A 80 5.72 11.81 16.53
N PHE A 81 6.02 11.63 15.25
CA PHE A 81 7.25 12.05 14.59
C PHE A 81 6.97 13.32 13.80
N GLN A 82 7.56 14.44 14.21
CA GLN A 82 7.57 15.67 13.44
C GLN A 82 8.84 15.69 12.57
N LEU A 83 8.67 15.84 11.27
CA LEU A 83 9.75 15.84 10.29
C LEU A 83 10.18 17.28 9.97
N ARG A 84 11.46 17.52 9.71
CA ARG A 84 11.88 18.86 9.25
C ARG A 84 11.35 19.13 7.84
N GLY A 85 10.80 20.31 7.61
CA GLY A 85 10.24 20.71 6.32
C GLY A 85 8.76 20.38 6.20
N LEU A 86 8.29 20.09 4.98
CA LEU A 86 6.85 19.94 4.68
C LEU A 86 6.63 18.71 3.78
N PRO A 87 6.84 17.48 4.28
CA PRO A 87 6.67 16.25 3.50
C PRO A 87 5.22 16.02 3.02
N TRP A 88 4.21 16.48 3.78
CA TRP A 88 2.79 16.21 3.49
C TRP A 88 2.12 17.33 2.67
N VAL A 89 2.92 18.24 2.13
CA VAL A 89 2.46 19.28 1.20
C VAL A 89 2.75 18.81 -0.23
N ASP A 90 1.72 18.75 -1.06
CA ASP A 90 1.74 18.06 -2.36
C ASP A 90 2.55 18.77 -3.48
N GLN A 91 3.33 19.81 -3.14
CA GLN A 91 3.99 20.65 -4.15
C GLN A 91 5.47 20.90 -3.86
N GLY A 92 6.25 20.98 -4.94
CA GLY A 92 7.66 21.36 -4.91
C GLY A 92 8.65 20.22 -4.70
N SER A 93 9.84 20.60 -4.22
CA SER A 93 11.02 19.73 -4.11
C SER A 93 10.88 18.58 -3.10
N ASN A 94 9.90 18.66 -2.20
CA ASN A 94 9.62 17.60 -1.22
C ASN A 94 8.77 16.45 -1.80
N SER A 95 8.12 16.64 -2.96
CA SER A 95 7.10 15.72 -3.47
C SER A 95 7.61 14.29 -3.73
N VAL A 96 8.82 14.15 -4.28
CA VAL A 96 9.45 12.86 -4.56
C VAL A 96 10.00 12.23 -3.28
N PRO A 97 10.83 12.91 -2.46
CA PRO A 97 11.30 12.34 -1.20
C PRO A 97 10.18 11.91 -0.25
N ALA A 98 9.06 12.64 -0.20
CA ALA A 98 7.92 12.27 0.63
C ALA A 98 7.26 10.97 0.15
N ARG A 99 7.15 10.77 -1.17
CA ARG A 99 6.62 9.53 -1.76
C ARG A 99 7.56 8.34 -1.52
N GLN A 100 8.88 8.54 -1.63
CA GLN A 100 9.87 7.51 -1.30
C GLN A 100 9.87 7.14 0.19
N LEU A 101 9.70 8.13 1.07
CA LEU A 101 9.54 7.91 2.50
C LEU A 101 8.29 7.06 2.78
N MET A 102 7.14 7.44 2.24
CA MET A 102 5.90 6.67 2.41
C MET A 102 6.01 5.26 1.84
N LEU A 103 6.64 5.10 0.68
CA LEU A 103 6.91 3.79 0.09
C LEU A 103 7.73 2.91 1.04
N SER A 104 8.79 3.46 1.63
CA SER A 104 9.67 2.76 2.57
C SER A 104 8.96 2.40 3.88
N ILE A 105 8.11 3.31 4.39
CA ILE A 105 7.30 3.07 5.60
C ILE A 105 6.32 1.92 5.35
N LEU A 106 5.59 1.95 4.23
CA LEU A 106 4.63 0.90 3.89
C LEU A 106 5.31 -0.46 3.66
N ALA A 107 6.47 -0.47 2.98
CA ALA A 107 7.27 -1.68 2.82
C ALA A 107 7.77 -2.22 4.17
N THR A 108 8.12 -1.34 5.12
CA THR A 108 8.56 -1.74 6.47
C THR A 108 7.43 -2.32 7.28
N PHE A 109 6.23 -1.72 7.25
CA PHE A 109 5.03 -2.32 7.83
C PHE A 109 4.81 -3.73 7.28
N TYR A 110 4.84 -3.88 5.95
CA TYR A 110 4.68 -5.17 5.30
C TYR A 110 5.72 -6.19 5.76
N GLN A 111 7.02 -5.86 5.74
CA GLN A 111 8.09 -6.77 6.19
C GLN A 111 7.94 -7.21 7.65
N LEU A 112 7.35 -6.37 8.50
CA LEU A 112 7.06 -6.67 9.90
C LEU A 112 5.75 -7.44 10.11
N GLY A 113 5.09 -7.89 9.03
CA GLY A 113 3.87 -8.68 9.09
C GLY A 113 2.57 -7.89 9.19
N TRP A 114 2.63 -6.57 8.98
CA TRP A 114 1.46 -5.72 8.92
C TRP A 114 0.89 -5.65 7.51
N THR A 115 -0.42 -5.89 7.38
CA THR A 115 -1.17 -5.72 6.14
C THR A 115 -2.04 -4.48 6.24
N LEU A 116 -1.97 -3.60 5.24
CA LEU A 116 -2.88 -2.46 5.13
C LEU A 116 -4.31 -2.96 4.89
N VAL A 117 -5.24 -2.55 5.75
CA VAL A 117 -6.66 -2.96 5.68
C VAL A 117 -7.57 -1.84 5.17
N ALA A 118 -7.21 -0.58 5.43
CA ALA A 118 -7.97 0.57 4.98
C ALA A 118 -7.08 1.80 4.84
N SER A 119 -7.41 2.63 3.85
CA SER A 119 -6.90 3.99 3.68
C SER A 119 -8.11 4.91 3.61
N THR A 120 -8.16 5.91 4.48
CA THR A 120 -9.32 6.79 4.60
C THR A 120 -8.88 8.22 4.86
N ASP A 121 -9.47 9.16 4.14
CA ASP A 121 -9.44 10.58 4.48
C ASP A 121 -10.61 10.86 5.44
N ILE A 122 -10.35 10.78 6.75
CA ILE A 122 -11.40 10.80 7.79
C ILE A 122 -11.85 12.24 8.10
N THR A 123 -11.12 13.24 7.64
CA THR A 123 -11.19 14.60 8.19
C THR A 123 -11.45 15.64 7.11
N LYS A 124 -12.32 16.59 7.42
CA LYS A 124 -12.52 17.77 6.56
C LYS A 124 -11.59 18.94 6.93
N LYS A 125 -10.71 18.75 7.92
CA LYS A 125 -9.72 19.76 8.28
C LYS A 125 -8.62 19.74 7.22
N GLN A 126 -8.35 20.89 6.62
CA GLN A 126 -7.37 21.09 5.54
C GLN A 126 -5.97 20.50 5.84
N GLU A 127 -5.66 20.36 7.13
CA GLU A 127 -4.38 19.92 7.68
C GLU A 127 -4.33 18.44 8.07
N ASP A 128 -5.44 17.78 8.42
CA ASP A 128 -5.38 16.33 8.65
C ASP A 128 -5.49 15.64 7.28
N LYS A 129 -4.65 14.63 7.03
CA LYS A 129 -4.58 13.93 5.75
C LYS A 129 -5.10 12.50 5.93
N ASP A 130 -4.49 11.56 5.23
CA ASP A 130 -4.87 10.15 5.22
C ASP A 130 -4.61 9.46 6.57
N SER A 131 -5.54 8.58 6.94
CA SER A 131 -5.42 7.58 8.00
C SER A 131 -5.30 6.20 7.37
N LEU A 132 -4.25 5.47 7.74
CA LEU A 132 -3.92 4.14 7.25
C LEU A 132 -4.03 3.15 8.40
N PHE A 133 -4.89 2.15 8.24
CA PHE A 133 -5.10 1.12 9.26
C PHE A 133 -4.43 -0.17 8.82
N PHE A 134 -3.75 -0.82 9.75
CA PHE A 134 -3.03 -2.06 9.51
C PHE A 134 -3.45 -3.12 10.50
N ARG A 135 -3.38 -4.38 10.07
CA ARG A 135 -3.53 -5.56 10.94
C ARG A 135 -2.34 -6.50 10.82
N THR A 136 -1.98 -7.21 11.88
CA THR A 136 -1.02 -8.32 11.75
C THR A 136 -1.67 -9.53 11.08
N GLY A 137 -0.91 -10.19 10.21
CA GLY A 137 -1.29 -11.47 9.62
C GLY A 137 -0.97 -12.66 10.52
N HIS A 138 -1.44 -13.85 10.13
CA HIS A 138 -1.11 -15.12 10.80
C HIS A 138 0.25 -15.70 10.35
N SER A 139 0.79 -15.21 9.23
CA SER A 139 2.09 -15.64 8.69
C SER A 139 2.90 -14.44 8.20
N LEU A 140 4.21 -14.60 8.12
CA LEU A 140 5.05 -13.62 7.44
C LEU A 140 4.58 -13.46 5.98
N PRO A 141 4.53 -12.23 5.46
CA PRO A 141 4.15 -12.00 4.09
C PRO A 141 5.21 -12.56 3.13
N PRO A 142 4.81 -12.93 1.90
CA PRO A 142 5.76 -13.22 0.82
C PRO A 142 6.70 -12.05 0.57
N LYS A 143 7.86 -12.31 -0.05
CA LYS A 143 8.72 -11.21 -0.52
C LYS A 143 7.95 -10.39 -1.57
N ALA A 144 7.89 -9.08 -1.38
CA ALA A 144 7.27 -8.15 -2.31
C ALA A 144 8.20 -6.97 -2.59
N GLN A 145 8.13 -6.45 -3.81
CA GLN A 145 8.73 -5.18 -4.18
C GLN A 145 7.64 -4.11 -4.21
N PHE A 146 8.00 -2.92 -3.77
CA PHE A 146 7.11 -1.77 -3.71
C PHE A 146 7.61 -0.70 -4.65
N PHE A 147 6.69 -0.06 -5.37
CA PHE A 147 6.93 1.16 -6.13
C PHE A 147 5.72 2.08 -5.98
N ALA A 148 5.89 3.36 -6.30
CA ALA A 148 4.79 4.33 -6.24
C ALA A 148 4.42 4.84 -7.64
N ILE A 149 3.12 5.08 -7.84
CA ILE A 149 2.58 5.81 -8.99
C ILE A 149 2.05 7.15 -8.46
N SER A 150 2.37 8.25 -9.13
CA SER A 150 1.80 9.56 -8.79
C SER A 150 1.32 10.33 -10.00
N PHE A 151 0.29 11.14 -9.80
CA PHE A 151 -0.22 12.09 -10.79
C PHE A 151 0.23 13.50 -10.40
N ASN A 152 0.70 14.28 -11.37
CA ASN A 152 1.28 15.60 -11.15
C ASN A 152 0.87 16.57 -12.27
N GLU A 153 0.73 17.85 -11.94
CA GLU A 153 0.52 18.96 -12.90
C GLU A 153 -0.63 18.74 -13.91
N GLY A 154 -1.62 17.90 -13.57
CA GLY A 154 -2.79 17.60 -14.40
C GLY A 154 -2.56 16.62 -15.55
N ASP A 155 -1.33 16.48 -16.04
CA ASP A 155 -1.03 15.67 -17.22
C ASP A 155 0.23 14.80 -17.10
N LYS A 156 0.78 14.65 -15.90
CA LYS A 156 1.99 13.85 -15.67
C LYS A 156 1.68 12.64 -14.81
N LEU A 157 2.16 11.49 -15.24
CA LEU A 157 2.23 10.26 -14.46
C LEU A 157 3.69 9.98 -14.14
N ARG A 158 4.01 9.73 -12.87
CA ARG A 158 5.34 9.32 -12.43
C ARG A 158 5.31 7.91 -11.88
N LEU A 159 6.31 7.14 -12.25
CA LEU A 159 6.67 5.87 -11.64
C LEU A 159 7.90 6.15 -10.76
N ILE A 160 7.79 5.88 -9.46
CA ILE A 160 8.83 6.15 -8.46
C ILE A 160 9.32 4.82 -7.91
N GLU A 161 10.62 4.57 -8.02
CA GLU A 161 11.30 3.30 -7.68
C GLU A 161 10.66 2.09 -8.37
N ALA A 162 10.08 2.28 -9.55
CA ALA A 162 9.45 1.19 -10.31
C ALA A 162 10.50 0.29 -10.98
N PRO A 163 10.31 -1.05 -10.92
CA PRO A 163 11.14 -1.97 -11.67
C PRO A 163 11.12 -1.67 -13.18
N ALA A 164 12.22 -1.96 -13.87
CA ALA A 164 12.39 -1.63 -15.28
C ALA A 164 11.34 -2.30 -16.18
N GLU A 165 10.93 -3.52 -15.82
CA GLU A 165 9.85 -4.26 -16.46
C GLU A 165 8.50 -3.56 -16.34
N ILE A 166 8.22 -2.92 -15.19
CA ILE A 166 7.00 -2.14 -14.99
C ILE A 166 7.05 -0.86 -15.82
N ILE A 167 8.19 -0.18 -15.85
CA ILE A 167 8.38 1.01 -16.70
C ILE A 167 8.12 0.67 -18.17
N LYS A 168 8.70 -0.43 -18.67
CA LYS A 168 8.50 -0.91 -20.05
C LYS A 168 7.04 -1.28 -20.32
N ALA A 169 6.37 -1.95 -19.38
CA ALA A 169 4.96 -2.30 -19.52
C ALA A 169 4.08 -1.05 -19.62
N VAL A 170 4.32 -0.04 -18.78
CA VAL A 170 3.57 1.23 -18.81
C VAL A 170 3.89 2.04 -20.07
N GLN A 171 5.14 2.03 -20.55
CA GLN A 171 5.51 2.62 -21.84
C GLN A 171 4.71 2.01 -23.00
N GLY A 172 4.59 0.68 -23.05
CA GLY A 172 3.78 0.00 -24.06
C GLY A 172 2.29 0.35 -23.96
N LEU A 173 1.75 0.43 -22.75
CA LEU A 173 0.35 0.76 -22.51
C LEU A 173 -0.01 2.21 -22.89
N LEU A 174 0.93 3.14 -22.70
CA LEU A 174 0.70 4.57 -22.88
C LEU A 174 1.32 5.13 -24.18
N VAL A 175 1.77 4.29 -25.11
CA VAL A 175 2.51 4.70 -26.31
C VAL A 175 1.81 5.83 -27.07
N ASP A 176 0.54 5.65 -27.43
CA ASP A 176 -0.23 6.66 -28.20
C ASP A 176 -0.75 7.82 -27.34
N LYS A 177 -0.61 7.69 -26.02
CA LYS A 177 -1.11 8.67 -25.04
C LYS A 177 0.02 9.55 -24.49
N THR A 178 1.28 9.28 -24.84
CA THR A 178 2.45 9.95 -24.26
C THR A 178 2.97 11.04 -25.19
N GLN A 179 3.02 12.28 -24.69
CA GLN A 179 3.68 13.41 -25.32
C GLN A 179 5.20 13.35 -25.14
N LYS A 180 5.64 12.95 -23.94
CA LYS A 180 7.05 12.87 -23.55
C LYS A 180 7.23 11.85 -22.43
N ALA A 181 8.29 11.05 -22.51
CA ALA A 181 8.72 10.18 -21.42
C ALA A 181 10.20 10.45 -21.09
N GLU A 182 10.52 10.66 -19.82
CA GLU A 182 11.88 11.00 -19.40
C GLU A 182 12.17 10.55 -17.96
N TRP A 183 13.45 10.27 -17.67
CA TRP A 183 13.93 10.21 -16.29
C TRP A 183 13.97 11.62 -15.72
N LYS A 184 13.29 11.83 -14.59
CA LYS A 184 13.41 13.06 -13.78
C LYS A 184 14.52 12.97 -12.76
N VAL A 185 14.73 11.76 -12.25
CA VAL A 185 15.85 11.39 -11.38
C VAL A 185 16.27 10.01 -11.83
N ASP A 186 17.53 9.86 -12.21
CA ASP A 186 18.05 8.62 -12.81
C ASP A 186 17.74 7.41 -11.94
N ASN A 187 17.12 6.39 -12.53
CA ASN A 187 16.71 5.13 -11.88
C ASN A 187 15.74 5.28 -10.69
N VAL A 188 15.23 6.48 -10.41
CA VAL A 188 14.32 6.73 -9.28
C VAL A 188 12.95 7.21 -9.76
N VAL A 189 12.90 8.19 -10.65
CA VAL A 189 11.63 8.78 -11.10
C VAL A 189 11.55 8.79 -12.61
N TYR A 190 10.70 7.93 -13.16
CA TYR A 190 10.36 7.94 -14.58
C TYR A 190 9.04 8.67 -14.78
N GLN A 191 9.00 9.67 -15.66
CA GLN A 191 7.83 10.52 -15.86
C GLN A 191 7.31 10.44 -17.29
N PHE A 192 6.01 10.22 -17.41
CA PHE A 192 5.22 10.37 -18.62
C PHE A 192 4.45 11.67 -18.55
N LYS A 193 4.51 12.49 -19.61
CA LYS A 193 3.55 13.56 -19.88
C LYS A 193 2.54 13.01 -20.88
N VAL A 194 1.26 12.96 -20.52
CA VAL A 194 0.20 12.34 -21.32
C VAL A 194 -0.71 13.39 -21.96
N TRP A 195 -1.37 13.05 -23.06
CA TRP A 195 -2.42 13.90 -23.64
C TRP A 195 -3.64 13.93 -22.71
N VAL A 196 -4.05 15.13 -22.29
CA VAL A 196 -5.37 15.31 -21.66
C VAL A 196 -6.34 15.61 -22.79
N SER A 197 -7.26 14.70 -23.08
CA SER A 197 -8.33 14.98 -24.02
C SER A 197 -9.18 16.12 -23.46
N SER A 198 -9.14 17.28 -24.12
CA SER A 198 -10.15 18.33 -23.91
C SER A 198 -11.52 17.68 -24.03
N THR A 199 -12.36 17.83 -23.01
CA THR A 199 -13.78 17.47 -23.05
C THR A 199 -14.36 17.94 -24.37
N ARG A 200 -14.82 16.99 -25.21
CA ARG A 200 -15.66 17.32 -26.36
C ARG A 200 -16.82 18.17 -25.83
N SER A 201 -16.86 19.44 -26.23
CA SER A 201 -18.07 20.23 -26.18
C SER A 201 -19.16 19.46 -26.92
N LEU A 202 -20.14 18.95 -26.19
CA LEU A 202 -21.40 18.43 -26.77
C LEU A 202 -22.31 19.62 -27.13
N ALA A 203 -21.83 20.52 -27.98
CA ALA A 203 -22.61 21.63 -28.50
C ALA A 203 -22.31 21.88 -29.99
N SER A 204 -22.64 20.91 -30.85
CA SER A 204 -22.95 21.20 -32.26
C SER A 204 -23.63 20.00 -32.97
N LEU A 205 -24.72 19.48 -32.39
CA LEU A 205 -25.66 18.62 -33.12
C LEU A 205 -27.11 19.00 -32.81
N SER A 206 -27.47 20.26 -33.07
CA SER A 206 -28.83 20.61 -33.46
C SER A 206 -28.79 21.83 -34.37
N HIS A 207 -29.11 21.63 -35.64
CA HIS A 207 -29.70 22.56 -36.62
C HIS A 207 -29.30 22.14 -38.04
N ALA A 208 -29.84 20.98 -38.45
CA ALA A 208 -30.01 20.67 -39.86
C ALA A 208 -31.24 19.76 -40.00
N ARG A 209 -32.43 20.37 -40.01
CA ARG A 209 -33.64 19.93 -40.73
C ARG A 209 -34.83 20.79 -40.33
N HIS A 210 -35.18 21.76 -41.16
CA HIS A 210 -36.51 21.89 -41.78
C HIS A 210 -36.54 23.15 -42.65
N LYS A 211 -36.40 22.95 -43.97
CA LYS A 211 -37.06 23.77 -44.99
C LYS A 211 -37.82 22.80 -45.89
N SER A 212 -39.12 22.79 -45.72
CA SER A 212 -40.16 22.57 -46.73
C SER A 212 -41.47 23.04 -46.11
#